data_AF-A0A951BK10-F1
#
_entry.id   AF-A0A951BK10-F1
#
_cell.length_a   1.000
_cell.length_b   1.000
_cell.length_c   1.000
_cell.angle_alpha   90.00
_cell.angle_beta   90.00
_cell.angle_gamma   90.00
#
_symmetry.space_group_name_H-M   'P 1'
#
loop_
_entity.id
_entity.type
_entity.pdbx_description
1 polymer ?
#
loop_
_entity_poly.entity_id
_entity_poly.type
_entity_poly.pdbx_seq_one_letter_code
_entity_poly.pdbx_strand_id
1 'polypeptide(L)'
;MSTAAGVRAGERDTGEPALDLVFGSGGNADEHLWTGLSHPEPGQAWLVGEDSSAVLPRPGCPGTYRLHLVGRPFLHPGRIEAQRLAVSVNGSLLQPAVLDGPFSLEWLLPWALLAACETLRLELRHPDAGRPSALIGARDARRLALALTRLQLTRVRSVAAVWHPPVLAPRIHASPASGRDLLLRFESLGHDCELGMLQRAFDAEPPGLLRFAGTSPPALIALLDREFAAIGDPADVEIARSDPDLLVRQTRYGFSYHTWLREALVDPVAVHARECRRMRLLADKLLRDLREGEKLFVYKARDAEERTFMAALHAAVRRYGPNTLLWIERQDAAHAAGTLRVECEGLLRGWLDRYAPPLAIQDASRPCWLDLCARAWSLARGGAEARTKP
;
A
#
# COMPACT_ATOMS: atom_id res chain seq x y z
N MET A 1 -39.22 5.22 31.56
CA MET A 1 -38.80 3.80 31.74
C MET A 1 -39.21 3.04 30.50
N SER A 2 -38.25 2.48 29.75
CA SER A 2 -38.35 1.33 28.83
C SER A 2 -37.07 1.38 27.97
N THR A 3 -35.98 0.84 28.48
CA THR A 3 -35.38 -0.47 28.15
C THR A 3 -34.52 -0.45 26.88
N ALA A 4 -33.22 -0.53 27.14
CA ALA A 4 -32.15 -0.72 26.19
C ALA A 4 -32.32 -2.01 25.38
N ALA A 5 -32.14 -1.91 24.07
CA ALA A 5 -31.85 -3.04 23.21
C ALA A 5 -30.34 -3.05 22.94
N GLY A 6 -29.62 -3.92 23.66
CA GLY A 6 -28.21 -4.20 23.41
C GLY A 6 -28.04 -4.89 22.06
N VAL A 7 -27.22 -4.30 21.19
CA VAL A 7 -26.70 -4.99 20.01
C VAL A 7 -25.66 -6.00 20.51
N ARG A 8 -25.93 -7.29 20.25
CA ARG A 8 -25.10 -8.42 20.65
C ARG A 8 -23.77 -8.43 19.90
N ALA A 9 -22.74 -8.93 20.59
CA ALA A 9 -21.43 -9.27 20.06
C ALA A 9 -21.52 -10.09 18.77
N GLY A 10 -20.83 -9.64 17.72
CA GLY A 10 -20.67 -10.37 16.46
C GLY A 10 -20.00 -11.73 16.69
N GLU A 11 -20.54 -12.74 16.02
CA GLU A 11 -20.28 -14.16 16.18
C GLU A 11 -18.78 -14.55 16.08
N ARG A 12 -18.37 -15.45 16.97
CA ARG A 12 -17.09 -16.15 16.91
C ARG A 12 -17.16 -17.20 15.81
N ASP A 13 -16.23 -17.15 14.86
CA ASP A 13 -16.01 -18.15 13.81
C ASP A 13 -15.50 -19.46 14.45
N THR A 14 -16.29 -20.53 14.43
CA THR A 14 -16.02 -21.82 15.12
C THR A 14 -15.56 -22.94 14.19
N GLY A 15 -14.91 -22.64 13.06
CA GLY A 15 -14.26 -23.67 12.24
C GLY A 15 -12.94 -24.13 12.84
N GLU A 16 -12.67 -25.44 12.85
CA GLU A 16 -11.33 -25.96 13.19
C GLU A 16 -10.27 -25.35 12.26
N PRO A 17 -9.13 -24.88 12.80
CA PRO A 17 -8.05 -24.35 11.98
C PRO A 17 -7.49 -25.46 11.08
N ALA A 18 -7.29 -25.14 9.79
CA ALA A 18 -6.64 -26.07 8.86
C ALA A 18 -5.14 -26.21 9.14
N LEU A 19 -4.57 -25.26 9.85
CA LEU A 19 -3.25 -25.34 10.45
C LEU A 19 -3.25 -24.51 11.74
N ASP A 20 -2.69 -25.05 12.81
CA ASP A 20 -2.52 -24.35 14.09
C ASP A 20 -1.16 -24.72 14.66
N LEU A 21 -0.24 -23.76 14.59
CA LEU A 21 1.11 -23.88 15.12
C LEU A 21 1.19 -23.12 16.42
N VAL A 22 1.54 -23.82 17.49
CA VAL A 22 1.92 -23.26 18.78
C VAL A 22 3.44 -23.32 18.86
N PHE A 23 4.06 -22.17 19.12
CA PHE A 23 5.50 -22.05 19.27
C PHE A 23 5.90 -22.19 20.74
N GLY A 24 7.13 -22.65 20.97
CA GLY A 24 7.67 -22.84 22.31
C GLY A 24 7.68 -24.29 22.79
N SER A 25 8.26 -24.51 23.97
CA SER A 25 8.42 -25.84 24.54
C SER A 25 7.06 -26.52 24.76
N GLY A 26 6.85 -27.67 24.13
CA GLY A 26 5.56 -28.39 24.15
C GLY A 26 4.56 -27.92 23.08
N GLY A 27 4.94 -26.98 22.22
CA GLY A 27 4.24 -26.67 20.98
C GLY A 27 4.58 -27.64 19.84
N ASN A 28 3.98 -27.43 18.67
CA ASN A 28 4.11 -28.29 17.49
C ASN A 28 4.83 -27.60 16.31
N ALA A 29 5.33 -26.37 16.48
CA ALA A 29 5.98 -25.63 15.39
C ALA A 29 7.25 -26.32 14.85
N ASP A 30 7.98 -27.06 15.69
CA ASP A 30 9.22 -27.76 15.34
C ASP A 30 9.00 -28.99 14.43
N GLU A 31 7.76 -29.47 14.31
CA GLU A 31 7.41 -30.56 13.39
C GLU A 31 7.46 -30.13 11.92
N HIS A 32 7.62 -28.83 11.67
CA HIS A 32 7.71 -28.24 10.34
C HIS A 32 9.14 -27.78 10.01
N LEU A 33 9.46 -27.74 8.71
CA LEU A 33 10.77 -27.30 8.26
C LEU A 33 10.88 -25.79 8.35
N TRP A 34 11.56 -25.30 9.40
CA TRP A 34 11.87 -23.90 9.60
C TRP A 34 13.35 -23.59 9.35
N THR A 35 13.62 -22.44 8.73
CA THR A 35 14.93 -21.77 8.79
C THR A 35 14.79 -20.45 9.53
N GLY A 36 15.79 -20.10 10.33
CA GLY A 36 15.80 -18.87 11.11
C GLY A 36 14.95 -18.92 12.39
N LEU A 37 14.39 -20.06 12.78
CA LEU A 37 13.71 -20.25 14.06
C LEU A 37 14.71 -20.77 15.11
N SER A 38 14.69 -20.23 16.32
CA SER A 38 15.50 -20.70 17.45
C SER A 38 14.96 -21.99 18.04
N HIS A 39 15.75 -22.62 18.89
CA HIS A 39 15.23 -23.63 19.81
C HIS A 39 14.04 -23.07 20.60
N PRO A 40 13.00 -23.88 20.84
CA PRO A 40 11.82 -23.43 21.57
C PRO A 40 12.13 -23.08 23.03
N GLU A 41 11.47 -22.03 23.50
CA GLU A 41 11.46 -21.58 24.89
C GLU A 41 10.04 -21.73 25.46
N PRO A 42 9.83 -21.68 26.78
CA PRO A 42 8.47 -21.69 27.34
C PRO A 42 7.56 -20.63 26.70
N GLY A 43 6.56 -21.11 25.96
CA GLY A 43 5.51 -20.28 25.32
C GLY A 43 5.91 -19.52 24.06
N GLN A 44 7.14 -19.63 23.55
CA GLN A 44 7.58 -18.91 22.35
C GLN A 44 8.81 -19.54 21.67
N ALA A 45 9.04 -19.17 20.41
CA ALA A 45 10.31 -19.39 19.73
C ALA A 45 10.73 -18.12 18.97
N TRP A 46 12.02 -17.82 18.95
CA TRP A 46 12.55 -16.61 18.32
C TRP A 46 12.84 -16.82 16.85
N LEU A 47 12.40 -15.89 16.01
CA LEU A 47 13.03 -15.64 14.72
C LEU A 47 14.38 -14.97 14.95
N VAL A 48 15.42 -15.53 14.34
CA VAL A 48 16.82 -15.15 14.53
C VAL A 48 17.43 -14.76 13.19
N GLY A 49 18.15 -13.64 13.16
CA GLY A 49 18.75 -13.10 11.94
C GLY A 49 17.82 -12.11 11.26
N GLU A 50 17.89 -11.99 9.93
CA GLU A 50 17.12 -11.00 9.16
C GLU A 50 16.00 -11.62 8.33
N ASP A 51 16.02 -12.94 8.19
CA ASP A 51 15.10 -13.71 7.37
C ASP A 51 14.77 -15.04 8.06
N SER A 52 13.56 -15.51 7.88
CA SER A 52 13.11 -16.84 8.29
C SER A 52 12.15 -17.40 7.27
N SER A 53 12.08 -18.72 7.16
CA SER A 53 11.12 -19.36 6.27
C SER A 53 10.60 -20.65 6.85
N ALA A 54 9.40 -21.05 6.42
CA ALA A 54 8.78 -22.30 6.79
C ALA A 54 8.16 -22.99 5.58
N VAL A 55 8.23 -24.32 5.56
CA VAL A 55 7.41 -25.16 4.66
C VAL A 55 6.32 -25.81 5.49
N LEU A 56 5.08 -25.40 5.25
CA LEU A 56 3.89 -25.76 6.00
C LEU A 56 2.93 -26.59 5.13
N PRO A 57 2.08 -27.43 5.73
CA PRO A 57 1.04 -28.12 4.99
C PRO A 57 0.05 -27.12 4.39
N ARG A 58 -0.26 -27.29 3.11
CA ARG A 58 -1.32 -26.53 2.45
C ARG A 58 -2.68 -27.06 2.94
N PRO A 59 -3.70 -26.22 3.16
CA PRO A 59 -5.04 -26.70 3.49
C PRO A 59 -5.60 -27.66 2.43
N GLY A 60 -6.39 -28.63 2.85
CA GLY A 60 -6.87 -29.71 1.99
C GLY A 60 -8.03 -29.37 1.05
N CYS A 61 -8.72 -28.23 1.25
CA CYS A 61 -9.90 -27.89 0.44
C CYS A 61 -9.90 -26.43 -0.04
N PRO A 62 -10.49 -26.15 -1.22
CA PRO A 62 -10.58 -24.80 -1.73
C PRO A 62 -11.35 -23.83 -0.83
N GLY A 63 -10.84 -22.61 -0.66
CA GLY A 63 -11.55 -21.53 0.02
C GLY A 63 -10.67 -20.33 0.35
N THR A 64 -11.26 -19.33 0.98
CA THR A 64 -10.52 -18.22 1.59
C THR A 64 -10.10 -18.63 2.99
N TYR A 65 -8.82 -18.44 3.28
CA TYR A 65 -8.25 -18.73 4.59
C TYR A 65 -7.74 -17.47 5.23
N ARG A 66 -7.88 -17.35 6.54
CA ARG A 66 -7.23 -16.31 7.32
C ARG A 66 -5.92 -16.87 7.88
N LEU A 67 -4.80 -16.25 7.52
CA LEU A 67 -3.53 -16.43 8.20
C LEU A 67 -3.46 -15.47 9.38
N HIS A 68 -3.28 -15.99 10.58
CA HIS A 68 -3.15 -15.24 11.82
C HIS A 68 -1.78 -15.51 12.45
N LEU A 69 -1.03 -14.47 12.76
CA LEU A 69 0.31 -14.55 13.36
C LEU A 69 0.36 -13.74 14.65
N VAL A 70 0.79 -14.38 15.74
CA VAL A 70 0.86 -13.79 17.07
C VAL A 70 2.27 -13.87 17.61
N GLY A 71 2.74 -12.78 18.22
CA GLY A 71 4.07 -12.73 18.79
C GLY A 71 4.41 -11.38 19.43
N ARG A 72 5.70 -11.14 19.62
CA ARG A 72 6.25 -9.88 20.11
C ARG A 72 7.63 -9.61 19.51
N PRO A 73 7.98 -8.36 19.22
CA PRO A 73 9.32 -7.99 18.80
C PRO A 73 10.31 -7.98 19.98
N PHE A 74 11.58 -8.17 19.69
CA PHE A 74 12.66 -7.83 20.58
C PHE A 74 12.94 -6.33 20.48
N LEU A 75 12.73 -5.60 21.58
CA LEU A 75 12.88 -4.15 21.62
C LEU A 75 13.92 -3.75 22.66
N HIS A 76 14.53 -2.60 22.43
CA HIS A 76 15.41 -1.93 23.37
C HIS A 76 15.18 -0.42 23.31
N PRO A 77 14.83 0.24 24.42
CA PRO A 77 14.64 1.69 24.46
C PRO A 77 15.83 2.46 23.87
N GLY A 78 15.57 3.41 22.97
CA GLY A 78 16.59 4.24 22.33
C GLY A 78 17.56 3.52 21.38
N ARG A 79 17.34 2.23 21.07
CA ARG A 79 18.20 1.47 20.13
C ARG A 79 17.40 0.67 19.11
N ILE A 80 16.38 -0.05 19.55
CA ILE A 80 15.45 -0.82 18.71
C ILE A 80 14.05 -0.56 19.25
N GLU A 81 13.44 0.53 18.80
CA GLU A 81 12.12 0.96 19.29
C GLU A 81 10.98 0.28 18.52
N ALA A 82 11.27 -0.23 17.33
CA ALA A 82 10.37 -1.06 16.56
C ALA A 82 11.15 -2.04 15.67
N GLN A 83 10.48 -3.10 15.21
CA GLN A 83 11.00 -4.01 14.20
C GLN A 83 10.08 -4.09 12.99
N ARG A 84 10.65 -4.06 11.79
CA ARG A 84 9.91 -4.27 10.55
C ARG A 84 9.71 -5.77 10.31
N LEU A 85 8.53 -6.13 9.82
CA LEU A 85 8.18 -7.47 9.41
C LEU A 85 7.53 -7.42 8.02
N ALA A 86 8.09 -8.15 7.07
CA ALA A 86 7.47 -8.46 5.79
C ALA A 86 7.19 -9.96 5.73
N VAL A 87 5.95 -10.35 5.45
CA VAL A 87 5.53 -11.77 5.36
C VAL A 87 5.18 -12.09 3.93
N SER A 88 5.72 -13.16 3.35
CA SER A 88 5.38 -13.67 2.05
C SER A 88 4.76 -15.07 2.17
N VAL A 89 3.77 -15.38 1.34
CA VAL A 89 3.20 -16.72 1.20
C VAL A 89 3.33 -17.14 -0.26
N ASN A 90 3.97 -18.29 -0.53
CA ASN A 90 4.24 -18.79 -1.87
C ASN A 90 4.87 -17.71 -2.79
N GLY A 91 5.76 -16.88 -2.23
CA GLY A 91 6.42 -15.77 -2.91
C GLY A 91 5.58 -14.49 -3.07
N SER A 92 4.33 -14.48 -2.63
CA SER A 92 3.48 -13.27 -2.63
C SER A 92 3.58 -12.54 -1.30
N LEU A 93 4.13 -11.33 -1.34
CA LEU A 93 4.27 -10.46 -0.17
C LEU A 93 2.90 -9.99 0.33
N LEU A 94 2.60 -10.27 1.60
CA LEU A 94 1.48 -9.76 2.36
C LEU A 94 1.76 -8.34 2.88
N GLN A 95 0.77 -7.70 3.52
CA GLN A 95 0.95 -6.36 4.09
C GLN A 95 2.08 -6.36 5.13
N PRO A 96 3.16 -5.56 4.95
CA PRO A 96 4.22 -5.42 5.94
C PRO A 96 3.74 -4.70 7.21
N ALA A 97 4.44 -4.94 8.32
CA ALA A 97 4.16 -4.36 9.61
C ALA A 97 5.41 -3.72 10.22
N VAL A 98 5.21 -2.71 11.07
CA VAL A 98 6.21 -2.16 11.98
C VAL A 98 5.71 -2.46 13.39
N LEU A 99 6.53 -3.13 14.18
CA LEU A 99 6.15 -3.76 15.44
C LEU A 99 6.91 -3.10 16.59
N ASP A 100 6.21 -2.30 17.38
CA ASP A 100 6.72 -1.58 18.57
C ASP A 100 6.19 -2.19 19.90
N GLY A 101 5.49 -3.33 19.80
CA GLY A 101 4.96 -4.07 20.94
C GLY A 101 4.39 -5.43 20.52
N PRO A 102 3.82 -6.19 21.48
CA PRO A 102 3.12 -7.45 21.19
C PRO A 102 2.07 -7.27 20.08
N PHE A 103 1.95 -8.25 19.20
CA PHE A 103 1.14 -8.13 17.98
C PHE A 103 0.26 -9.35 17.71
N SER A 104 -0.78 -9.10 16.94
CA SER A 104 -1.71 -10.07 16.37
C SER A 104 -2.07 -9.60 14.96
N LEU A 105 -1.46 -10.22 13.94
CA LEU A 105 -1.60 -9.84 12.54
C LEU A 105 -2.48 -10.85 11.80
N GLU A 106 -3.42 -10.38 11.00
CA GLU A 106 -4.32 -11.22 10.21
C GLU A 106 -4.28 -10.84 8.73
N TRP A 107 -4.26 -11.85 7.85
CA TRP A 107 -4.37 -11.69 6.40
C TRP A 107 -5.37 -12.67 5.81
N LEU A 108 -6.17 -12.23 4.84
CA LEU A 108 -7.00 -13.13 4.04
C LEU A 108 -6.22 -13.64 2.83
N LEU A 109 -6.05 -14.96 2.77
CA LEU A 109 -5.36 -15.69 1.73
C LEU A 109 -6.40 -16.35 0.80
N PRO A 110 -6.47 -15.95 -0.47
CA PRO A 110 -7.35 -16.62 -1.43
C PRO A 110 -6.81 -18.01 -1.77
N TRP A 111 -7.70 -18.94 -2.13
CA TRP A 111 -7.29 -20.31 -2.49
C TRP A 111 -6.23 -20.36 -3.58
N ALA A 112 -6.32 -19.48 -4.59
CA ALA A 112 -5.37 -19.44 -5.69
C ALA A 112 -3.92 -19.20 -5.22
N LEU A 113 -3.74 -18.39 -4.17
CA LEU A 113 -2.43 -18.17 -3.56
C LEU A 113 -1.91 -19.45 -2.90
N LEU A 114 -2.78 -20.16 -2.18
CA LEU A 114 -2.43 -21.38 -1.46
C LEU A 114 -2.16 -22.54 -2.42
N ALA A 115 -2.99 -22.70 -3.45
CA ALA A 115 -2.94 -23.77 -4.44
C ALA A 115 -1.78 -23.65 -5.45
N ALA A 116 -1.07 -22.51 -5.48
CA ALA A 116 0.07 -22.29 -6.36
C ALA A 116 1.26 -23.23 -6.08
N CYS A 117 1.30 -23.86 -4.90
CA CYS A 117 2.35 -24.79 -4.49
C CYS A 117 1.73 -26.00 -3.80
N GLU A 118 2.40 -27.16 -3.86
CA GLU A 118 1.95 -28.36 -3.16
C GLU A 118 1.99 -28.19 -1.63
N THR A 119 2.97 -27.41 -1.15
CA THR A 119 3.13 -26.98 0.24
C THR A 119 3.01 -25.46 0.35
N LEU A 120 2.64 -24.97 1.53
CA LEU A 120 2.61 -23.54 1.83
C LEU A 120 4.00 -23.07 2.25
N ARG A 121 4.63 -22.24 1.42
CA ARG A 121 5.91 -21.61 1.75
C ARG A 121 5.65 -20.26 2.41
N LEU A 122 6.07 -20.11 3.66
CA LEU A 122 5.99 -18.86 4.40
C LEU A 122 7.39 -18.26 4.50
N GLU A 123 7.57 -17.00 4.15
CA GLU A 123 8.83 -16.28 4.31
C GLU A 123 8.58 -15.05 5.17
N LEU A 124 9.47 -14.79 6.13
CA LEU A 124 9.39 -13.65 7.03
C LEU A 124 10.72 -12.91 6.97
N ARG A 125 10.68 -11.66 6.50
CA ARG A 125 11.83 -10.76 6.50
C ARG A 125 11.71 -9.76 7.64
N HIS A 126 12.72 -9.74 8.51
CA HIS A 126 12.76 -8.99 9.76
C HIS A 126 14.16 -8.37 9.99
N PRO A 127 14.49 -7.28 9.26
CA PRO A 127 15.88 -6.80 9.16
C PRO A 127 16.45 -6.17 10.44
N ASP A 128 15.61 -5.89 11.43
CA ASP A 128 15.96 -5.04 12.58
C ASP A 128 16.42 -5.85 13.82
N ALA A 129 16.82 -7.11 13.61
CA ALA A 129 17.19 -8.02 14.68
C ALA A 129 18.43 -7.55 15.47
N GLY A 130 18.30 -7.56 16.80
CA GLY A 130 19.32 -7.08 17.74
C GLY A 130 19.93 -8.20 18.59
N ARG A 131 21.16 -8.00 19.09
CA ARG A 131 21.79 -8.92 20.04
C ARG A 131 21.58 -8.43 21.48
N PRO A 132 20.88 -9.19 22.35
CA PRO A 132 20.77 -8.82 23.76
C PRO A 132 22.13 -8.62 24.44
N SER A 133 23.13 -9.45 24.11
CA SER A 133 24.49 -9.30 24.64
C SER A 133 25.16 -7.96 24.32
N ALA A 134 24.86 -7.38 23.16
CA ALA A 134 25.42 -6.10 22.74
C ALA A 134 24.64 -4.88 23.27
N LEU A 135 23.36 -5.06 23.62
CA LEU A 135 22.47 -3.96 24.00
C LEU A 135 22.31 -3.83 25.52
N ILE A 136 22.22 -4.96 26.24
CA ILE A 136 21.94 -5.01 27.68
C ILE A 136 22.95 -5.87 28.46
N GLY A 137 24.04 -6.31 27.83
CA GLY A 137 25.08 -7.13 28.50
C GLY A 137 24.61 -8.53 28.90
N ALA A 138 23.51 -9.03 28.33
CA ALA A 138 23.01 -10.38 28.57
C ALA A 138 23.96 -11.46 27.99
N ARG A 139 23.82 -12.72 28.42
CA ARG A 139 24.58 -13.83 27.83
C ARG A 139 24.09 -14.24 26.43
N ASP A 140 22.89 -13.83 26.05
CA ASP A 140 22.28 -14.22 24.78
C ASP A 140 22.89 -13.44 23.62
N ALA A 141 23.63 -14.15 22.77
CA ALA A 141 24.32 -13.60 21.60
C ALA A 141 23.53 -13.73 20.28
N ARG A 142 22.33 -14.31 20.32
CA ARG A 142 21.46 -14.45 19.15
C ARG A 142 21.03 -13.07 18.66
N ARG A 143 20.89 -12.90 17.34
CA ARG A 143 20.22 -11.71 16.76
C ARG A 143 18.72 -11.94 16.80
N LEU A 144 18.07 -11.51 17.88
CA LEU A 144 16.64 -11.72 18.10
C LEU A 144 15.83 -10.70 17.31
N ALA A 145 14.92 -11.22 16.50
CA ALA A 145 13.91 -10.43 15.80
C ALA A 145 12.58 -10.48 16.56
N LEU A 146 11.76 -11.49 16.24
CA LEU A 146 10.41 -11.64 16.78
C LEU A 146 10.29 -12.95 17.54
N ALA A 147 9.70 -12.93 18.72
CA ALA A 147 9.25 -14.13 19.41
C ALA A 147 7.84 -14.47 18.93
N LEU A 148 7.68 -15.57 18.22
CA LEU A 148 6.38 -16.08 17.80
C LEU A 148 5.79 -16.96 18.89
N THR A 149 4.47 -16.89 19.05
CA THR A 149 3.70 -17.72 19.98
C THR A 149 2.67 -18.57 19.26
N ARG A 150 2.05 -18.05 18.19
CA ARG A 150 1.07 -18.79 17.40
C ARG A 150 1.05 -18.39 15.94
N LEU A 151 0.82 -19.36 15.06
CA LEU A 151 0.43 -19.15 13.66
C LEU A 151 -0.77 -20.03 13.36
N GLN A 152 -1.85 -19.44 12.85
CA GLN A 152 -3.06 -20.19 12.49
C GLN A 152 -3.48 -19.91 11.05
N LEU A 153 -4.02 -20.93 10.40
CA LEU A 153 -4.66 -20.84 9.11
C LEU A 153 -6.08 -21.38 9.22
N THR A 154 -7.07 -20.49 9.26
CA THR A 154 -8.48 -20.87 9.46
C THR A 154 -9.30 -20.59 8.21
N ARG A 155 -10.11 -21.55 7.78
CA ARG A 155 -11.01 -21.33 6.64
C ARG A 155 -12.14 -20.41 7.06
N VAL A 156 -12.35 -19.32 6.33
CA VAL A 156 -13.44 -18.37 6.63
C VAL A 156 -14.68 -18.80 5.86
N ARG A 157 -15.79 -19.05 6.56
CA ARG A 157 -17.09 -19.28 5.93
C ARG A 157 -17.69 -17.92 5.58
N SER A 158 -17.86 -17.66 4.28
CA SER A 158 -18.34 -16.39 3.69
C SER A 158 -17.33 -15.24 3.64
N VAL A 159 -16.69 -15.09 2.47
CA VAL A 159 -16.56 -13.79 1.82
C VAL A 159 -16.93 -13.99 0.35
N ALA A 160 -18.03 -13.38 -0.10
CA ALA A 160 -18.39 -13.36 -1.51
C ALA A 160 -17.41 -12.43 -2.26
N ALA A 161 -16.33 -13.00 -2.80
CA ALA A 161 -15.48 -12.32 -3.77
C ALA A 161 -14.81 -13.37 -4.69
N VAL A 162 -15.16 -13.34 -5.96
CA VAL A 162 -14.57 -14.16 -7.02
C VAL A 162 -13.20 -13.60 -7.36
N TRP A 163 -12.15 -14.38 -7.09
CA TRP A 163 -10.78 -14.08 -7.54
C TRP A 163 -10.54 -14.64 -8.96
N HIS A 164 -9.92 -13.84 -9.83
CA HIS A 164 -9.39 -14.28 -11.12
C HIS A 164 -7.85 -14.16 -11.09
N PRO A 165 -7.10 -15.17 -11.58
CA PRO A 165 -5.64 -15.13 -11.59
C PRO A 165 -5.11 -14.25 -12.74
N PRO A 166 -4.04 -13.45 -12.54
CA PRO A 166 -3.30 -12.84 -13.64
C PRO A 166 -2.42 -13.88 -14.35
N VAL A 167 -2.52 -13.93 -15.68
CA VAL A 167 -1.56 -14.61 -16.56
C VAL A 167 -0.29 -13.76 -16.62
N LEU A 168 0.85 -14.33 -16.21
CA LEU A 168 2.17 -13.73 -16.39
C LEU A 168 2.75 -14.12 -17.76
N ALA A 169 3.01 -13.13 -18.61
CA ALA A 169 3.95 -13.23 -19.74
C ALA A 169 5.26 -12.47 -19.38
N PRO A 170 6.42 -12.81 -19.98
CA PRO A 170 7.73 -12.52 -19.41
C PRO A 170 8.31 -11.13 -19.72
N ARG A 171 9.01 -10.60 -18.70
CA ARG A 171 10.21 -9.71 -18.60
C ARG A 171 10.36 -8.47 -19.51
N ILE A 172 10.64 -7.32 -18.86
CA ILE A 172 11.77 -6.42 -19.20
C ILE A 172 12.44 -5.95 -17.90
N HIS A 173 13.77 -6.09 -17.81
CA HIS A 173 14.62 -5.38 -16.86
C HIS A 173 14.87 -3.97 -17.39
N ALA A 174 14.60 -2.93 -16.60
CA ALA A 174 15.12 -1.60 -16.87
C ALA A 174 15.74 -1.02 -15.60
N SER A 175 16.98 -0.56 -15.73
CA SER A 175 17.59 0.50 -14.93
C SER A 175 18.15 1.49 -15.97
N PRO A 176 17.95 2.81 -15.80
CA PRO A 176 18.82 3.57 -14.89
C PRO A 176 18.05 4.50 -13.95
N ALA A 177 18.56 4.60 -12.72
CA ALA A 177 17.91 5.13 -11.51
C ALA A 177 16.88 4.13 -10.95
N SER A 178 16.95 3.88 -9.64
CA SER A 178 16.13 2.87 -8.99
C SER A 178 14.63 3.12 -9.28
N GLY A 179 13.78 2.09 -9.28
CA GLY A 179 12.32 2.28 -9.47
C GLY A 179 11.76 3.38 -8.56
N ARG A 180 12.35 3.55 -7.38
CA ARG A 180 12.16 4.69 -6.48
C ARG A 180 12.38 6.05 -7.14
N ASP A 181 13.56 6.29 -7.71
CA ASP A 181 13.95 7.57 -8.29
C ASP A 181 13.08 7.94 -9.48
N LEU A 182 12.70 6.95 -10.30
CA LEU A 182 11.73 7.14 -11.38
C LEU A 182 10.38 7.57 -10.81
N LEU A 183 9.86 6.84 -9.82
CA LEU A 183 8.53 7.08 -9.26
C LEU A 183 8.41 8.40 -8.48
N LEU A 184 9.53 8.95 -7.99
CA LEU A 184 9.60 10.30 -7.41
C LEU A 184 9.38 11.42 -8.44
N ARG A 185 9.49 11.12 -9.75
CA ARG A 185 9.18 12.06 -10.84
C ARG A 185 7.70 12.19 -11.16
N PHE A 186 6.85 11.41 -10.50
CA PHE A 186 5.41 11.38 -10.72
C PHE A 186 4.67 11.94 -9.50
N GLU A 187 3.68 12.79 -9.74
CA GLU A 187 2.78 13.32 -8.71
C GLU A 187 1.36 12.82 -9.00
N SER A 188 0.71 12.19 -8.01
CA SER A 188 -0.69 11.78 -8.16
C SER A 188 -1.61 12.98 -8.07
N LEU A 189 -2.53 13.11 -9.02
CA LEU A 189 -3.66 14.04 -8.94
C LEU A 189 -4.91 13.40 -8.29
N GLY A 190 -4.73 12.25 -7.62
CA GLY A 190 -5.76 11.56 -6.86
C GLY A 190 -6.43 10.44 -7.64
N HIS A 191 -7.75 10.49 -7.79
CA HIS A 191 -8.65 9.40 -8.18
C HIS A 191 -8.76 8.29 -7.12
N ASP A 192 -7.63 7.68 -6.74
CA ASP A 192 -7.57 6.69 -5.66
C ASP A 192 -6.14 6.54 -5.07
N CYS A 193 -5.90 5.45 -4.34
CA CYS A 193 -4.64 5.17 -3.67
C CYS A 193 -3.61 4.43 -4.54
N GLU A 194 -3.94 3.99 -5.75
CA GLU A 194 -3.15 2.96 -6.47
C GLU A 194 -1.73 3.42 -6.78
N LEU A 195 -1.56 4.61 -7.38
CA LEU A 195 -0.23 5.16 -7.66
C LEU A 195 0.55 5.43 -6.36
N GLY A 196 -0.12 5.91 -5.31
CA GLY A 196 0.52 6.14 -4.02
C GLY A 196 1.05 4.84 -3.39
N MET A 197 0.32 3.73 -3.56
CA MET A 197 0.74 2.40 -3.12
C MET A 197 1.87 1.84 -3.97
N LEU A 198 1.84 2.07 -5.29
CA LEU A 198 2.98 1.74 -6.16
C LEU A 198 4.24 2.47 -5.68
N GLN A 199 4.17 3.78 -5.49
CA GLN A 199 5.29 4.58 -4.99
C GLN A 199 5.83 4.02 -3.66
N ARG A 200 4.94 3.72 -2.72
CA ARG A 200 5.29 3.09 -1.43
C ARG A 200 5.97 1.73 -1.59
N ALA A 201 5.52 0.90 -2.52
CA ALA A 201 6.11 -0.42 -2.79
C ALA A 201 7.54 -0.35 -3.34
N PHE A 202 7.98 0.82 -3.80
CA PHE A 202 9.35 1.09 -4.26
C PHE A 202 10.08 2.10 -3.35
N ASP A 203 9.65 2.29 -2.10
CA ASP A 203 10.24 3.24 -1.15
C ASP A 203 10.28 4.70 -1.66
N ALA A 204 9.42 5.03 -2.62
CA ALA A 204 9.16 6.40 -3.06
C ALA A 204 8.02 6.97 -2.20
N GLU A 205 8.37 7.84 -1.26
CA GLU A 205 7.40 8.47 -0.36
C GLU A 205 7.35 9.99 -0.59
N PRO A 206 6.98 10.47 -1.80
CA PRO A 206 6.85 11.91 -2.02
C PRO A 206 5.70 12.45 -1.17
N PRO A 207 5.87 13.63 -0.54
CA PRO A 207 4.75 14.34 0.06
C PRO A 207 3.85 14.87 -1.05
N GLY A 208 2.57 14.49 -1.05
CA GLY A 208 1.61 14.91 -2.08
C GLY A 208 0.23 15.18 -1.48
N LEU A 209 -0.42 16.27 -1.92
CA LEU A 209 -1.75 16.67 -1.43
C LEU A 209 -2.80 15.62 -1.79
N LEU A 210 -2.77 15.18 -3.05
CA LEU A 210 -3.76 14.26 -3.62
C LEU A 210 -3.22 12.82 -3.69
N ARG A 211 -2.03 12.58 -3.14
CA ARG A 211 -1.50 11.22 -2.97
C ARG A 211 -2.39 10.50 -1.96
N PHE A 212 -2.99 9.39 -2.38
CA PHE A 212 -4.01 8.63 -1.63
C PHE A 212 -5.39 9.29 -1.52
N ALA A 213 -5.65 10.35 -2.29
CA ALA A 213 -6.94 11.00 -2.29
C ALA A 213 -7.89 10.44 -3.36
N GLY A 214 -9.15 10.23 -2.98
CA GLY A 214 -10.25 10.10 -3.92
C GLY A 214 -10.71 11.48 -4.38
N THR A 215 -10.69 11.73 -5.69
CA THR A 215 -11.22 12.95 -6.31
C THR A 215 -11.78 12.62 -7.69
N SER A 216 -12.71 13.45 -8.18
CA SER A 216 -13.19 13.39 -9.56
C SER A 216 -12.47 14.42 -10.44
N PRO A 217 -12.51 14.28 -11.78
CA PRO A 217 -11.92 15.28 -12.67
C PRO A 217 -12.56 16.67 -12.54
N PRO A 218 -13.92 16.83 -12.45
CA PRO A 218 -14.53 18.14 -12.24
C PRO A 218 -14.08 18.84 -10.95
N ALA A 219 -14.00 18.08 -9.85
CA ALA A 219 -13.50 18.57 -8.57
C ALA A 219 -12.05 19.08 -8.67
N LEU A 220 -11.21 18.30 -9.34
CA LEU A 220 -9.80 18.63 -9.54
C LEU A 220 -9.62 19.86 -10.46
N ILE A 221 -10.40 19.97 -11.53
CA ILE A 221 -10.40 21.14 -12.40
C ILE A 221 -10.82 22.38 -11.61
N ALA A 222 -11.89 22.29 -10.82
CA ALA A 222 -12.32 23.41 -9.97
C ALA A 222 -11.27 23.81 -8.92
N LEU A 223 -10.57 22.84 -8.33
CA LEU A 223 -9.45 23.07 -7.41
C LEU A 223 -8.30 23.82 -8.09
N LEU A 224 -7.92 23.40 -9.31
CA LEU A 224 -6.88 24.04 -10.11
C LEU A 224 -7.30 25.43 -10.61
N ASP A 225 -8.54 25.63 -11.02
CA ASP A 225 -9.06 26.91 -11.51
C ASP A 225 -9.09 27.99 -10.41
N ARG A 226 -9.21 27.56 -9.15
CA ARG A 226 -9.26 28.44 -7.98
C ARG A 226 -7.91 28.58 -7.29
N GLU A 227 -6.83 28.05 -7.87
CA GLU A 227 -5.49 28.05 -7.28
C GLU A 227 -5.47 27.60 -5.81
N PHE A 228 -6.26 26.58 -5.49
CA PHE A 228 -6.36 26.03 -4.13
C PHE A 228 -6.81 27.07 -3.08
N ALA A 229 -7.53 28.13 -3.47
CA ALA A 229 -8.00 29.17 -2.55
C ALA A 229 -8.79 28.56 -1.38
N ALA A 230 -8.48 29.00 -0.15
CA ALA A 230 -9.08 28.50 1.09
C ALA A 230 -8.88 26.99 1.35
N ILE A 231 -7.92 26.34 0.70
CA ILE A 231 -7.58 24.95 1.03
C ILE A 231 -7.14 24.84 2.49
N GLY A 232 -7.64 23.81 3.18
CA GLY A 232 -7.40 23.61 4.60
C GLY A 232 -8.08 24.64 5.51
N ASP A 233 -9.06 25.43 5.03
CA ASP A 233 -9.97 26.18 5.91
C ASP A 233 -10.67 25.20 6.88
N PRO A 234 -10.63 25.45 8.21
CA PRO A 234 -11.29 24.61 9.19
C PRO A 234 -12.77 24.32 8.90
N ALA A 235 -13.48 25.26 8.27
CA ALA A 235 -14.89 25.12 7.93
C ALA A 235 -15.13 24.12 6.77
N ASP A 236 -14.12 23.88 5.94
CA ASP A 236 -14.19 23.02 4.76
C ASP A 236 -13.49 21.67 4.95
N VAL A 237 -13.01 21.38 6.18
CA VAL A 237 -12.30 20.15 6.54
C VAL A 237 -13.10 19.40 7.59
N GLU A 238 -13.49 18.17 7.26
CA GLU A 238 -14.20 17.28 8.17
C GLU A 238 -13.35 16.04 8.46
N ILE A 239 -13.35 15.60 9.72
CA ILE A 239 -12.81 14.31 10.13
C ILE A 239 -13.98 13.36 10.29
N ALA A 240 -14.11 12.42 9.35
CA ALA A 240 -15.16 11.41 9.32
C ALA A 240 -14.64 10.05 9.76
N ARG A 241 -15.53 9.21 10.29
CA ARG A 241 -15.23 7.82 10.65
C ARG A 241 -15.28 6.94 9.41
N SER A 242 -14.26 6.09 9.24
CA SER A 242 -14.23 5.04 8.22
C SER A 242 -13.51 3.81 8.79
N ASP A 243 -14.22 2.95 9.52
CA ASP A 243 -13.65 1.76 10.18
C ASP A 243 -12.64 1.02 9.27
N PRO A 244 -11.35 0.91 9.66
CA PRO A 244 -10.76 1.18 10.99
C PRO A 244 -10.10 2.55 11.20
N ASP A 245 -10.04 3.42 10.19
CA ASP A 245 -9.25 4.67 10.19
C ASP A 245 -10.11 5.94 10.13
N LEU A 246 -9.56 7.06 10.59
CA LEU A 246 -10.15 8.38 10.34
C LEU A 246 -9.95 8.77 8.86
N LEU A 247 -11.00 9.29 8.26
CA LEU A 247 -11.03 9.85 6.91
C LEU A 247 -11.08 11.38 7.01
N VAL A 248 -10.28 12.07 6.19
CA VAL A 248 -10.46 13.50 5.95
C VAL A 248 -11.37 13.69 4.75
N ARG A 249 -12.36 14.57 4.87
CA ARG A 249 -13.14 15.08 3.73
C ARG A 249 -12.86 16.56 3.59
N GLN A 250 -12.48 16.98 2.40
CA GLN A 250 -12.44 18.37 2.01
C GLN A 250 -13.73 18.66 1.23
N THR A 251 -14.62 19.46 1.80
CA THR A 251 -15.99 19.61 1.31
C THR A 251 -16.10 20.60 0.15
N ARG A 252 -15.37 21.72 0.18
CA ARG A 252 -15.38 22.76 -0.88
C ARG A 252 -14.98 22.23 -2.26
N TYR A 253 -13.94 21.40 -2.31
CA TYR A 253 -13.34 20.87 -3.53
C TYR A 253 -13.62 19.38 -3.72
N GLY A 254 -14.27 18.72 -2.76
CA GLY A 254 -14.86 17.39 -2.96
C GLY A 254 -13.85 16.25 -3.10
N PHE A 255 -12.77 16.27 -2.31
CA PHE A 255 -11.83 15.14 -2.23
C PHE A 255 -11.72 14.60 -0.80
N SER A 256 -11.32 13.34 -0.67
CA SER A 256 -11.13 12.70 0.63
C SER A 256 -9.92 11.77 0.64
N TYR A 257 -9.33 11.54 1.82
CA TYR A 257 -8.22 10.61 2.00
C TYR A 257 -8.22 9.99 3.40
N HIS A 258 -7.67 8.80 3.53
CA HIS A 258 -7.47 8.16 4.83
C HIS A 258 -6.28 8.79 5.56
N THR A 259 -6.39 8.97 6.88
CA THR A 259 -5.29 9.45 7.73
C THR A 259 -4.39 8.33 8.25
N TRP A 260 -4.85 7.07 8.14
CA TRP A 260 -4.25 5.89 8.77
C TRP A 260 -4.08 6.01 10.29
N LEU A 261 -4.83 6.92 10.92
CA LEU A 261 -4.95 7.03 12.36
C LEU A 261 -6.20 6.32 12.83
N ARG A 262 -6.05 5.50 13.88
CA ARG A 262 -7.17 4.88 14.58
C ARG A 262 -7.76 5.87 15.59
N GLU A 263 -9.08 5.99 15.57
CA GLU A 263 -9.84 6.94 16.41
C GLU A 263 -9.54 6.78 17.91
N ALA A 264 -9.38 5.55 18.39
CA ALA A 264 -9.17 5.25 19.80
C ALA A 264 -7.86 5.83 20.39
N LEU A 265 -6.96 6.36 19.54
CA LEU A 265 -5.60 6.74 19.91
C LEU A 265 -5.30 8.24 19.76
N VAL A 266 -6.28 9.07 19.37
CA VAL A 266 -6.01 10.47 18.97
C VAL A 266 -7.08 11.46 19.42
N ASP A 267 -6.65 12.70 19.71
CA ASP A 267 -7.55 13.85 19.94
C ASP A 267 -8.09 14.37 18.59
N PRO A 268 -9.42 14.31 18.33
CA PRO A 268 -10.01 14.75 17.07
C PRO A 268 -9.74 16.22 16.73
N VAL A 269 -9.65 17.11 17.73
CA VAL A 269 -9.38 18.55 17.51
C VAL A 269 -7.95 18.74 17.04
N ALA A 270 -7.01 18.04 17.67
CA ALA A 270 -5.61 18.06 17.27
C ALA A 270 -5.41 17.47 15.86
N VAL A 271 -6.10 16.37 15.52
CA VAL A 271 -6.07 15.78 14.17
C VAL A 271 -6.63 16.76 13.15
N HIS A 272 -7.78 17.36 13.41
CA HIS A 272 -8.39 18.35 12.51
C HIS A 272 -7.45 19.53 12.23
N ALA A 273 -6.90 20.15 13.27
CA ALA A 273 -5.97 21.25 13.14
C ALA A 273 -4.68 20.86 12.40
N ARG A 274 -4.18 19.63 12.61
CA ARG A 274 -3.02 19.07 11.90
C ARG A 274 -3.32 18.91 10.41
N GLU A 275 -4.46 18.32 10.05
CA GLU A 275 -4.84 18.09 8.65
C GLU A 275 -5.08 19.40 7.90
N CYS A 276 -5.68 20.42 8.54
CA CYS A 276 -5.81 21.76 7.97
C CYS A 276 -4.44 22.36 7.60
N ARG A 277 -3.46 22.29 8.51
CA ARG A 277 -2.09 22.79 8.26
C ARG A 277 -1.38 21.98 7.17
N ARG A 278 -1.51 20.65 7.20
CA ARG A 278 -0.93 19.74 6.22
C ARG A 278 -1.46 20.02 4.82
N MET A 279 -2.76 20.23 4.66
CA MET A 279 -3.37 20.54 3.36
C MET A 279 -2.84 21.83 2.76
N ARG A 280 -2.70 22.90 3.55
CA ARG A 280 -2.12 24.17 3.09
C ARG A 280 -0.68 23.98 2.59
N LEU A 281 0.16 23.34 3.41
CA LEU A 281 1.56 23.07 3.05
C LEU A 281 1.68 22.25 1.76
N LEU A 282 0.85 21.21 1.62
CA LEU A 282 0.91 20.33 0.45
C LEU A 282 0.30 20.99 -0.80
N ALA A 283 -0.67 21.89 -0.66
CA ALA A 283 -1.18 22.71 -1.75
C ALA A 283 -0.10 23.69 -2.26
N ASP A 284 0.60 24.37 -1.36
CA ASP A 284 1.72 25.26 -1.72
C ASP A 284 2.84 24.51 -2.45
N LYS A 285 3.15 23.28 -2.00
CA LYS A 285 4.07 22.40 -2.72
C LYS A 285 3.54 22.03 -4.10
N LEU A 286 2.30 21.59 -4.21
CA LEU A 286 1.73 21.17 -5.50
C LEU A 286 1.69 22.33 -6.51
N LEU A 287 1.37 23.54 -6.06
CA LEU A 287 1.45 24.76 -6.86
C LEU A 287 2.87 25.06 -7.35
N ARG A 288 3.89 24.84 -6.51
CA ARG A 288 5.30 24.97 -6.93
C ARG A 288 5.66 23.91 -7.98
N ASP A 289 5.36 22.63 -7.72
CA ASP A 289 5.64 21.54 -8.67
C ASP A 289 4.96 21.79 -10.03
N LEU A 290 3.73 22.32 -10.04
CA LEU A 290 2.99 22.70 -11.24
C LEU A 290 3.64 23.89 -11.99
N ARG A 291 4.22 24.86 -11.28
CA ARG A 291 4.92 25.99 -11.91
C ARG A 291 6.28 25.59 -12.47
N GLU A 292 6.96 24.68 -11.78
CA GLU A 292 8.27 24.15 -12.18
C GLU A 292 8.17 23.23 -13.42
N GLY A 293 7.09 22.44 -13.55
CA GLY A 293 6.90 21.56 -14.70
C GLY A 293 7.88 20.39 -14.79
N GLU A 294 8.55 20.06 -13.68
CA GLU A 294 9.55 18.99 -13.64
C GLU A 294 8.94 17.60 -13.48
N LYS A 295 7.72 17.51 -12.97
CA LYS A 295 7.03 16.23 -12.74
C LYS A 295 6.01 15.90 -13.83
N LEU A 296 5.72 14.61 -13.95
CA LEU A 296 4.54 14.13 -14.66
C LEU A 296 3.40 13.99 -13.66
N PHE A 297 2.25 14.55 -14.00
CA PHE A 297 1.04 14.46 -13.19
C PHE A 297 0.20 13.29 -13.67
N VAL A 298 -0.31 12.47 -12.75
CA VAL A 298 -1.01 11.24 -13.11
C VAL A 298 -2.46 11.28 -12.68
N TYR A 299 -3.36 10.89 -13.57
CA TYR A 299 -4.78 10.67 -13.26
C TYR A 299 -5.26 9.35 -13.88
N LYS A 300 -5.95 8.51 -13.10
CA LYS A 300 -6.53 7.24 -13.58
C LYS A 300 -8.03 7.45 -13.85
N ALA A 301 -8.47 7.28 -15.09
CA ALA A 301 -9.87 7.46 -15.47
C ALA A 301 -10.66 6.15 -15.25
N ARG A 302 -11.79 6.20 -14.54
CA ARG A 302 -12.60 5.00 -14.28
C ARG A 302 -13.33 4.47 -15.50
N ASP A 303 -13.90 5.39 -16.27
CA ASP A 303 -14.94 5.08 -17.23
C ASP A 303 -14.94 6.09 -18.38
N ALA A 304 -15.92 5.91 -19.27
CA ALA A 304 -16.09 6.76 -20.43
C ALA A 304 -16.37 8.21 -20.12
N GLU A 305 -17.05 8.49 -19.00
CA GLU A 305 -17.45 9.82 -18.60
C GLU A 305 -16.23 10.61 -18.13
N GLU A 306 -15.42 10.04 -17.24
CA GLU A 306 -14.21 10.71 -16.75
C GLU A 306 -13.22 11.03 -17.88
N ARG A 307 -13.13 10.18 -18.91
CA ARG A 307 -12.29 10.43 -20.09
C ARG A 307 -12.62 11.75 -20.78
N THR A 308 -13.89 12.15 -20.80
CA THR A 308 -14.32 13.39 -21.48
C THR A 308 -13.68 14.64 -20.84
N PHE A 309 -13.25 14.55 -19.58
CA PHE A 309 -12.62 15.65 -18.86
C PHE A 309 -11.10 15.74 -19.04
N MET A 310 -10.44 14.73 -19.61
CA MET A 310 -8.96 14.68 -19.62
C MET A 310 -8.32 15.82 -20.41
N ALA A 311 -8.97 16.28 -21.49
CA ALA A 311 -8.51 17.46 -22.23
C ALA A 311 -8.64 18.74 -21.40
N ALA A 312 -9.73 18.90 -20.64
CA ALA A 312 -9.95 20.05 -19.76
C ALA A 312 -8.99 20.03 -18.55
N LEU A 313 -8.75 18.84 -17.97
CA LEU A 313 -7.80 18.66 -16.89
C LEU A 313 -6.36 18.95 -17.35
N HIS A 314 -5.99 18.47 -18.54
CA HIS A 314 -4.70 18.81 -19.17
C HIS A 314 -4.56 20.32 -19.36
N ALA A 315 -5.58 20.98 -19.90
CA ALA A 315 -5.58 22.43 -20.05
C ALA A 315 -5.41 23.13 -18.69
N ALA A 316 -6.07 22.65 -17.63
CA ALA A 316 -5.98 23.20 -16.29
C ALA A 316 -4.57 23.11 -15.70
N VAL A 317 -3.90 21.96 -15.78
CA VAL A 317 -2.51 21.84 -15.32
C VAL A 317 -1.54 22.67 -16.17
N ARG A 318 -1.78 22.78 -17.48
CA ARG A 318 -0.95 23.58 -18.40
C ARG A 318 -1.02 25.09 -18.16
N ARG A 319 -2.02 25.60 -17.44
CA ARG A 319 -2.08 27.04 -17.07
C ARG A 319 -0.95 27.46 -16.11
N TYR A 320 -0.41 26.51 -15.35
CA TYR A 320 0.65 26.78 -14.38
C TYR A 320 2.06 26.74 -14.97
N GLY A 321 2.26 25.96 -16.05
CA GLY A 321 3.57 25.70 -16.60
C GLY A 321 3.53 24.63 -17.71
N PRO A 322 4.69 24.24 -18.25
CA PRO A 322 4.78 23.24 -19.33
C PRO A 322 4.58 21.80 -18.82
N ASN A 323 3.53 21.59 -18.01
CA ASN A 323 3.23 20.33 -17.36
C ASN A 323 2.88 19.23 -18.36
N THR A 324 3.20 17.99 -17.98
CA THR A 324 2.74 16.79 -18.68
C THR A 324 1.72 16.05 -17.80
N LEU A 325 0.52 15.79 -18.35
CA LEU A 325 -0.49 14.92 -17.77
C LEU A 325 -0.37 13.52 -18.40
N LEU A 326 -0.18 12.50 -17.56
CA LEU A 326 -0.30 11.09 -17.91
C LEU A 326 -1.65 10.59 -17.41
N TRP A 327 -2.57 10.35 -18.32
CA TRP A 327 -3.86 9.73 -18.02
C TRP A 327 -3.80 8.23 -18.27
N ILE A 328 -4.32 7.46 -17.31
CA ILE A 328 -4.26 6.01 -17.32
C ILE A 328 -5.66 5.41 -17.50
N GLU A 329 -5.73 4.39 -18.35
CA GLU A 329 -6.90 3.55 -18.58
C GLU A 329 -6.63 2.07 -18.34
N ARG A 330 -7.69 1.28 -18.26
CA ARG A 330 -7.59 -0.16 -18.45
C ARG A 330 -7.53 -0.48 -19.94
N GLN A 331 -6.69 -1.45 -20.30
CA GLN A 331 -6.61 -2.00 -21.64
C GLN A 331 -7.98 -2.38 -22.22
N ASP A 332 -8.07 -2.31 -23.54
CA ASP A 332 -9.24 -2.72 -24.31
C ASP A 332 -8.80 -3.49 -25.57
N ALA A 333 -9.76 -3.87 -26.42
CA ALA A 333 -9.48 -4.65 -27.62
C ALA A 333 -8.57 -3.93 -28.64
N ALA A 334 -8.53 -2.59 -28.62
CA ALA A 334 -7.74 -1.78 -29.52
C ALA A 334 -6.40 -1.33 -28.89
N HIS A 335 -6.30 -1.33 -27.56
CA HIS A 335 -5.15 -0.80 -26.83
C HIS A 335 -4.65 -1.77 -25.77
N ALA A 336 -3.51 -2.42 -26.05
CA ALA A 336 -2.89 -3.39 -25.16
C ALA A 336 -2.24 -2.73 -23.93
N ALA A 337 -2.14 -3.47 -22.83
CA ALA A 337 -1.42 -3.04 -21.63
C ALA A 337 0.05 -2.66 -21.91
N GLY A 338 0.56 -1.68 -21.18
CA GLY A 338 1.93 -1.16 -21.32
C GLY A 338 2.13 -0.23 -22.52
N THR A 339 1.08 0.01 -23.32
CA THR A 339 1.14 0.96 -24.42
C THR A 339 0.96 2.39 -23.92
N LEU A 340 1.62 3.32 -24.61
CA LEU A 340 1.45 4.76 -24.44
C LEU A 340 1.15 5.40 -25.77
N ARG A 341 0.30 6.41 -25.74
CA ARG A 341 0.00 7.27 -26.88
C ARG A 341 0.21 8.72 -26.46
N VAL A 342 0.88 9.48 -27.33
CA VAL A 342 0.90 10.94 -27.24
C VAL A 342 -0.36 11.43 -27.91
N GLU A 343 -1.26 12.06 -27.15
CA GLU A 343 -2.49 12.63 -27.72
C GLU A 343 -2.20 14.03 -28.27
N CYS A 344 -1.45 14.82 -27.50
CA CYS A 344 -0.86 16.09 -27.93
C CYS A 344 0.34 16.43 -27.03
N GLU A 345 0.97 17.58 -27.27
CA GLU A 345 2.05 18.06 -26.41
C GLU A 345 1.58 18.20 -24.95
N GLY A 346 2.27 17.52 -24.03
CA GLY A 346 1.93 17.53 -22.61
C GLY A 346 0.78 16.60 -22.20
N LEU A 347 0.16 15.87 -23.15
CA LEU A 347 -0.90 14.91 -22.83
C LEU A 347 -0.52 13.51 -23.32
N LEU A 348 -0.26 12.63 -22.36
CA LEU A 348 0.02 11.22 -22.58
C LEU A 348 -1.16 10.37 -22.10
N ARG A 349 -1.47 9.32 -22.84
CA ARG A 349 -2.45 8.30 -22.47
C ARG A 349 -1.77 6.95 -22.38
N GLY A 350 -1.97 6.23 -21.29
CA GLY A 350 -1.41 4.89 -21.06
C GLY A 350 -2.47 3.88 -20.68
N TRP A 351 -2.21 2.60 -20.97
CA TRP A 351 -3.14 1.50 -20.67
C TRP A 351 -2.49 0.47 -19.74
N LEU A 352 -3.15 0.19 -18.61
CA LEU A 352 -2.83 -0.88 -17.68
C LEU A 352 -3.55 -2.17 -18.05
N ASP A 353 -2.94 -3.31 -17.75
CA ASP A 353 -3.58 -4.63 -17.86
C ASP A 353 -4.81 -4.77 -16.95
N ARG A 354 -4.70 -4.22 -15.74
CA ARG A 354 -5.79 -4.14 -14.76
C ARG A 354 -5.60 -2.97 -13.82
N TYR A 355 -6.69 -2.51 -13.23
CA TYR A 355 -6.64 -1.69 -12.03
C TYR A 355 -6.47 -2.57 -10.81
N ALA A 356 -5.87 -2.02 -9.77
CA ALA A 356 -5.88 -2.68 -8.48
C ALA A 356 -7.34 -2.87 -8.02
N PRO A 357 -7.69 -4.03 -7.46
CA PRO A 357 -9.02 -4.22 -6.89
C PRO A 357 -9.28 -3.17 -5.79
N PRO A 358 -10.50 -2.59 -5.70
CA PRO A 358 -10.78 -1.53 -4.72
C PRO A 358 -10.48 -1.89 -3.27
N LEU A 359 -10.61 -3.17 -2.91
CA LEU A 359 -10.33 -3.70 -1.56
C LEU A 359 -8.90 -4.23 -1.38
N ALA A 360 -8.09 -4.20 -2.44
CA ALA A 360 -6.71 -4.66 -2.45
C ALA A 360 -5.86 -3.70 -3.30
N ILE A 361 -5.93 -2.40 -3.00
CA ILE A 361 -5.31 -1.35 -3.81
C ILE A 361 -3.77 -1.47 -3.90
N GLN A 362 -3.15 -2.25 -3.00
CA GLN A 362 -1.73 -2.63 -3.01
C GLN A 362 -1.35 -3.69 -4.07
N ASP A 363 -2.35 -4.38 -4.65
CA ASP A 363 -2.22 -5.30 -5.78
C ASP A 363 -2.35 -4.56 -7.13
N ALA A 364 -1.68 -3.41 -7.21
CA ALA A 364 -1.46 -2.71 -8.46
C ALA A 364 -0.61 -3.57 -9.40
N SER A 365 -0.83 -3.44 -10.71
CA SER A 365 0.02 -4.11 -11.70
C SER A 365 1.39 -3.44 -11.80
N ARG A 366 2.26 -3.74 -10.83
CA ARG A 366 3.57 -3.06 -10.67
C ARG A 366 4.44 -3.12 -11.93
N PRO A 367 4.58 -4.27 -12.62
CA PRO A 367 5.40 -4.32 -13.84
C PRO A 367 4.85 -3.42 -14.95
N CYS A 368 3.53 -3.43 -15.17
CA CYS A 368 2.89 -2.60 -16.20
C CYS A 368 3.01 -1.11 -15.85
N TRP A 369 2.74 -0.75 -14.60
CA TRP A 369 2.92 0.61 -14.10
C TRP A 369 4.35 1.13 -14.27
N LEU A 370 5.36 0.33 -13.89
CA LEU A 370 6.75 0.74 -14.03
C LEU A 370 7.14 0.97 -15.50
N ASP A 371 6.71 0.08 -16.39
CA ASP A 371 6.97 0.22 -17.83
C ASP A 371 6.30 1.50 -18.39
N LEU A 372 5.04 1.76 -18.03
CA LEU A 372 4.34 2.99 -18.40
C LEU A 372 5.06 4.23 -17.85
N CYS A 373 5.44 4.25 -16.57
CA CYS A 373 6.17 5.37 -15.99
C CYS A 373 7.52 5.60 -16.69
N ALA A 374 8.30 4.54 -16.93
CA ALA A 374 9.61 4.65 -17.57
C ALA A 374 9.49 5.24 -18.99
N ARG A 375 8.55 4.71 -19.78
CA ARG A 375 8.31 5.19 -21.15
C ARG A 375 7.73 6.61 -21.17
N ALA A 376 6.77 6.92 -20.30
CA ALA A 376 6.18 8.26 -20.22
C ALA A 376 7.24 9.30 -19.84
N TRP A 377 8.11 8.98 -18.89
CA TRP A 377 9.23 9.83 -18.50
C TRP A 377 10.21 10.06 -19.66
N SER A 378 10.57 8.98 -20.36
CA SER A 378 11.45 9.06 -21.53
C SER A 378 10.86 9.92 -22.66
N LEU A 379 9.56 9.75 -22.96
CA LEU A 379 8.87 10.56 -23.99
C LEU A 379 8.81 12.04 -23.60
N ALA A 380 8.46 12.34 -22.35
CA ALA A 380 8.34 13.72 -21.87
C ALA A 380 9.70 14.45 -21.87
N ARG A 381 10.81 13.74 -21.62
CA ARG A 381 12.15 14.34 -21.57
C ARG A 381 12.88 14.32 -22.91
N GLY A 382 12.71 13.27 -23.72
CA GLY A 382 13.26 13.22 -25.08
C GLY A 382 12.69 14.32 -25.99
N GLY A 383 11.44 14.72 -25.76
CA GLY A 383 10.84 15.89 -26.43
C GLY A 383 11.36 17.25 -25.95
N ALA A 384 12.02 17.31 -24.78
CA ALA A 384 12.65 18.52 -24.24
C ALA A 384 14.11 18.66 -24.68
N GLU A 385 14.87 17.56 -24.75
CA GLU A 385 16.27 17.57 -25.23
C GLU A 385 16.40 17.97 -26.71
N ALA A 386 15.41 17.61 -27.54
CA ALA A 386 15.32 18.07 -28.93
C ALA A 386 15.10 19.59 -29.06
N ARG A 387 14.72 20.30 -27.98
CA ARG A 387 14.50 21.76 -27.96
C ARG A 387 15.71 22.55 -27.47
N THR A 388 16.71 21.88 -26.90
CA THR A 388 17.92 22.50 -26.33
C THR A 388 19.16 22.41 -27.21
N LYS A 389 19.07 21.78 -28.39
CA LYS A 389 20.11 21.90 -29.41
C LYS A 389 19.79 23.08 -30.33
N PRO A 390 20.64 24.11 -30.39
CA PRO A 390 20.44 25.25 -31.29
C PRO A 390 20.49 24.84 -32.77
#